data_AF-A0A972KG64-F1
#
_entry.id   AF-A0A972KG64-F1
#
_cell.length_a   1.000
_cell.length_b   1.000
_cell.length_c   1.000
_cell.angle_alpha   90.00
_cell.angle_beta   90.00
_cell.angle_gamma   90.00
#
_symmetry.space_group_name_H-M   'P 1'
#
loop_
_entity.id
_entity.type
_entity.pdbx_description
1 polymer ?
#
loop_
_entity_poly.entity_id
_entity_poly.type
_entity_poly.pdbx_seq_one_letter_code
_entity_poly.pdbx_strand_id
1 'polypeptide(L)'
;MNCQVIQSLLPIYAAGETSSSEAQQVEQHLRTCPGCRAELLKYQQSLNALKRWPDMKGDPPELLVITDSSSPTEKKNTTIWYRAQKVIDMVLRVAAIFFLIALLSGKIQFSSQAGKEVQILQAIQKQAQQNHQMILQLQIQQQAFYQSWQNWTASHQMQERFLLSEINRLHYSLQQHQQQNQYLLARFLQYVQAENQYRAQQTLHWLQTVLQEQTK
;
A
#
# COMPACT_ATOMS: atom_id res chain seq x y z
N MET A 1 -2.49 25.83 14.19
CA MET A 1 -2.85 24.45 14.60
C MET A 1 -1.91 23.46 13.92
N ASN A 2 -1.39 22.47 14.64
CA ASN A 2 -0.40 21.52 14.12
C ASN A 2 -1.06 20.49 13.19
N CYS A 3 -0.42 20.15 12.07
CA CYS A 3 -0.87 19.13 11.13
C CYS A 3 -1.18 17.79 11.81
N GLN A 4 -0.40 17.38 12.82
CA GLN A 4 -0.62 16.10 13.53
C GLN A 4 -2.01 16.02 14.18
N VAL A 5 -2.49 17.10 14.78
CA VAL A 5 -3.81 17.17 15.43
C VAL A 5 -4.92 17.13 14.37
N ILE A 6 -4.72 17.84 13.25
CA ILE A 6 -5.67 17.83 12.15
C ILE A 6 -5.75 16.44 11.52
N GLN A 7 -4.62 15.77 11.31
CA GLN A 7 -4.55 14.41 10.76
C GLN A 7 -5.36 13.40 11.57
N SER A 8 -5.34 13.48 12.90
CA SER A 8 -6.19 12.62 13.75
C SER A 8 -7.69 12.90 13.59
N LEU A 9 -8.07 14.12 13.22
CA LEU A 9 -9.46 14.53 13.03
C LEU A 9 -9.96 14.29 11.59
N LEU A 10 -9.07 14.15 10.61
CA LEU A 10 -9.45 13.98 9.20
C LEU A 10 -10.36 12.77 8.92
N PRO A 11 -10.16 11.57 9.49
CA PRO A 11 -11.05 10.43 9.25
C PRO A 11 -12.48 10.70 9.76
N ILE A 12 -12.60 11.28 10.95
CA ILE A 12 -13.87 11.61 11.61
C ILE A 12 -14.58 12.72 10.83
N TYR A 13 -13.82 13.72 10.38
CA TYR A 13 -14.32 14.81 9.54
C TYR A 13 -14.79 14.28 8.18
N ALA A 14 -14.06 13.35 7.56
CA ALA A 14 -14.45 12.73 6.29
C ALA A 14 -15.73 11.89 6.41
N ALA A 15 -15.99 11.28 7.58
CA ALA A 15 -17.22 10.57 7.89
C ALA A 15 -18.40 11.51 8.21
N GLY A 16 -18.14 12.79 8.49
CA GLY A 16 -19.16 13.77 8.88
C GLY A 16 -19.55 13.71 10.36
N GLU A 17 -18.69 13.13 11.20
CA GLU A 17 -18.97 12.86 12.63
C GLU A 17 -18.30 13.86 13.59
N THR A 18 -17.62 14.89 13.07
CA THR A 18 -16.98 15.93 13.91
C THR A 18 -17.97 16.91 14.49
N SER A 19 -17.68 17.44 15.70
CA SER A 19 -18.45 18.55 16.25
C SER A 19 -18.30 19.84 15.41
N SER A 20 -19.25 20.77 15.53
CA SER A 20 -19.22 22.04 14.78
C SER A 20 -17.94 22.87 15.04
N SER A 21 -17.38 22.80 16.25
CA SER A 21 -16.15 23.52 16.61
C SER A 21 -14.92 22.89 15.93
N GLU A 22 -14.83 21.56 15.93
CA GLU A 22 -13.73 20.82 15.30
C GLU A 22 -13.77 20.94 13.78
N ALA A 23 -14.97 20.87 13.18
CA ALA A 23 -15.16 21.07 11.75
C ALA A 23 -14.62 22.43 11.27
N GLN A 24 -14.92 23.50 12.01
CA GLN A 24 -14.46 24.85 11.68
C GLN A 24 -12.93 24.97 11.76
N GLN A 25 -12.31 24.31 12.74
CA GLN A 25 -10.85 24.26 12.88
C GLN A 25 -10.18 23.49 11.73
N VAL A 26 -10.76 22.36 11.33
CA VAL A 26 -10.29 21.55 10.19
C VAL A 26 -10.42 22.34 8.89
N GLU A 27 -11.56 22.98 8.63
CA GLU A 27 -11.78 23.81 7.44
C GLU A 27 -10.76 24.96 7.33
N GLN A 28 -10.50 25.66 8.43
CA GLN A 28 -9.53 26.75 8.45
C GLN A 28 -8.12 26.25 8.12
N HIS A 29 -7.72 25.07 8.62
CA HIS A 29 -6.42 24.48 8.31
C HIS A 29 -6.32 24.00 6.85
N LEU A 30 -7.39 23.41 6.31
CA LEU A 30 -7.40 22.91 4.94
C LEU A 30 -7.23 24.03 3.90
N ARG A 31 -7.63 25.27 4.22
CA ARG A 31 -7.40 26.43 3.33
C ARG A 31 -5.92 26.74 3.13
N THR A 32 -5.07 26.45 4.11
CA THR A 32 -3.65 26.84 4.09
C THR A 32 -2.70 25.66 3.91
N CYS A 33 -3.13 24.43 4.20
CA CYS A 33 -2.27 23.25 4.13
C CYS A 33 -2.63 22.32 2.94
N PRO A 34 -1.79 22.24 1.89
CA PRO A 34 -2.00 21.30 0.78
C PRO A 34 -1.82 19.83 1.19
N GLY A 35 -0.95 19.52 2.16
CA GLY A 35 -0.72 18.15 2.63
C GLY A 35 -1.97 17.51 3.24
N CYS A 36 -2.58 18.21 4.21
CA CYS A 36 -3.81 17.77 4.85
C CYS A 36 -5.00 17.69 3.88
N ARG A 37 -5.04 18.54 2.85
CA ARG A 37 -6.04 18.44 1.75
C ARG A 37 -5.88 17.16 0.95
N ALA A 38 -4.65 16.81 0.58
CA ALA A 38 -4.39 15.57 -0.15
C ALA A 38 -4.76 14.33 0.69
N GLU A 39 -4.52 14.38 1.99
CA GLU A 39 -4.86 13.30 2.92
C GLU A 39 -6.38 13.14 3.13
N LEU A 40 -7.12 14.24 3.28
CA LEU A 40 -8.58 14.22 3.32
C LEU A 40 -9.18 13.55 2.07
N LEU A 41 -8.63 13.87 0.89
CA LEU A 41 -9.09 13.31 -0.38
C LEU A 41 -8.91 11.78 -0.42
N LYS A 42 -7.84 11.24 0.16
CA LYS A 42 -7.64 9.78 0.28
C LYS A 42 -8.72 9.13 1.15
N TYR A 43 -9.06 9.74 2.29
CA TYR A 43 -10.13 9.21 3.14
C TYR A 43 -11.49 9.22 2.44
N GLN A 44 -11.82 10.31 1.73
CA GLN A 44 -13.05 10.40 0.95
C GLN A 44 -13.12 9.34 -0.16
N GLN A 45 -12.00 9.07 -0.85
CA GLN A 45 -11.91 8.00 -1.85
C GLN A 45 -12.18 6.62 -1.23
N SER A 46 -11.57 6.32 -0.08
CA SER A 46 -11.80 5.05 0.63
C SER A 46 -13.24 4.88 1.08
N LEU A 47 -13.87 5.94 1.63
CA LEU A 47 -15.27 5.91 2.03
C LEU A 47 -16.21 5.74 0.82
N ASN A 48 -15.89 6.36 -0.31
CA ASN A 48 -16.65 6.17 -1.54
C ASN A 48 -16.51 4.76 -2.13
N ALA A 49 -15.33 4.13 -1.98
CA ALA A 49 -15.15 2.74 -2.36
C ALA A 49 -15.98 1.80 -1.47
N LEU A 50 -16.02 2.05 -0.16
CA LEU A 50 -16.85 1.30 0.78
C LEU A 50 -18.34 1.45 0.50
N LYS A 51 -18.83 2.65 0.18
CA LYS A 51 -20.23 2.89 -0.20
C LYS A 51 -20.68 2.16 -1.47
N ARG A 52 -19.73 1.83 -2.35
CA ARG A 52 -20.00 1.07 -3.59
C ARG A 52 -19.92 -0.42 -3.37
N TRP A 53 -19.47 -0.87 -2.21
CA TRP A 53 -19.47 -2.28 -1.88
C TRP A 53 -20.92 -2.76 -1.83
N PRO A 54 -21.31 -3.78 -2.62
CA PRO A 54 -22.67 -4.28 -2.60
C PRO A 54 -22.99 -4.78 -1.20
N ASP A 55 -24.08 -4.29 -0.61
CA ASP A 55 -24.61 -4.84 0.63
C ASP A 55 -24.84 -6.34 0.39
N MET A 56 -23.95 -7.17 0.95
CA MET A 56 -24.19 -8.59 1.03
C MET A 56 -25.32 -8.79 2.05
N LYS A 57 -26.56 -8.62 1.60
CA LYS A 57 -27.75 -9.18 2.25
C LYS A 57 -27.72 -10.69 2.04
N GLY A 58 -26.76 -11.35 2.69
CA GLY A 58 -26.90 -12.75 3.04
C GLY A 58 -27.38 -12.76 4.47
N ASP A 59 -28.58 -13.28 4.71
CA ASP A 59 -28.99 -13.63 6.07
C ASP A 59 -27.87 -14.50 6.67
N PRO A 60 -27.30 -14.14 7.83
CA PRO A 60 -26.27 -14.95 8.45
C PRO A 60 -26.86 -16.35 8.68
N PRO A 61 -26.19 -17.44 8.25
CA PRO A 61 -26.67 -18.77 8.56
C PRO A 61 -26.79 -18.85 10.09
N GLU A 62 -28.02 -19.13 10.51
CA GLU A 62 -28.49 -19.28 11.88
C GLU A 62 -27.38 -19.84 12.78
N LEU A 63 -26.84 -18.97 13.64
CA LEU A 63 -25.77 -19.31 14.57
C LEU A 63 -26.36 -20.27 15.62
N LEU A 64 -26.40 -21.56 15.30
CA LEU A 64 -26.94 -22.64 16.12
C LEU A 64 -26.14 -22.78 17.41
N VAL A 65 -26.69 -22.25 18.50
CA VAL A 65 -26.23 -22.50 19.88
C VAL A 65 -26.81 -23.84 20.33
N ILE A 66 -25.98 -24.88 20.36
CA ILE A 66 -26.36 -26.21 20.85
C ILE A 66 -26.23 -26.22 22.37
N THR A 67 -27.35 -26.31 23.10
CA THR A 67 -27.36 -26.64 24.53
C THR A 67 -27.95 -28.03 24.71
N ASP A 68 -27.10 -29.00 25.06
CA ASP A 68 -27.53 -30.36 25.42
C ASP A 68 -28.14 -30.36 26.82
N SER A 69 -29.43 -30.68 26.92
CA SER A 69 -30.09 -31.00 28.18
C SER A 69 -31.06 -32.16 28.00
N SER A 70 -30.69 -33.36 28.46
CA SER A 70 -31.62 -34.37 28.98
C SER A 70 -30.88 -35.62 29.46
N SER A 71 -30.94 -35.89 30.76
CA SER A 71 -30.77 -37.24 31.31
C SER A 71 -32.15 -37.85 31.57
N PRO A 72 -32.40 -39.14 31.24
CA PRO A 72 -33.55 -39.85 31.74
C PRO A 72 -33.14 -40.83 32.83
N THR A 73 -33.68 -40.63 34.03
CA THR A 73 -33.71 -41.61 35.12
C THR A 73 -34.88 -42.57 34.89
N GLU A 74 -34.60 -43.88 34.73
CA GLU A 74 -35.65 -44.90 34.58
C GLU A 74 -35.57 -45.96 35.69
N LYS A 75 -36.68 -46.11 36.43
CA LYS A 75 -36.85 -46.97 37.61
C LYS A 75 -37.10 -48.43 37.23
N LYS A 76 -36.34 -49.35 37.82
CA LYS A 76 -36.46 -50.81 37.64
C LYS A 76 -37.62 -51.40 38.46
N ASN A 77 -38.58 -52.04 37.78
CA ASN A 77 -39.63 -52.89 38.35
C ASN A 77 -39.17 -54.37 38.31
N THR A 78 -38.99 -55.00 39.46
CA THR A 78 -38.16 -56.22 39.65
C THR A 78 -38.91 -57.56 39.68
N THR A 79 -40.21 -57.60 39.39
CA THR A 79 -41.01 -58.83 39.56
C THR A 79 -41.34 -59.61 38.29
N ILE A 80 -40.82 -59.19 37.11
CA ILE A 80 -41.04 -59.85 35.80
C ILE A 80 -39.82 -60.68 35.35
N TRP A 81 -38.69 -60.58 36.07
CA TRP A 81 -37.35 -60.96 35.57
C TRP A 81 -37.13 -62.47 35.37
N TYR A 82 -37.80 -63.34 36.12
CA TYR A 82 -37.51 -64.79 36.08
C TYR A 82 -38.09 -65.52 34.85
N ARG A 83 -39.23 -65.06 34.30
CA ARG A 83 -39.77 -65.57 33.03
C ARG A 83 -39.10 -64.94 31.81
N ALA A 84 -38.67 -63.69 31.93
CA ALA A 84 -37.88 -63.01 30.90
C ALA A 84 -36.51 -63.69 30.71
N GLN A 85 -35.86 -64.17 31.78
CA GLN A 85 -34.49 -64.73 31.70
C GLN A 85 -34.37 -65.94 30.76
N LYS A 86 -35.41 -66.80 30.64
CA LYS A 86 -35.38 -67.94 29.72
C LYS A 86 -35.58 -67.53 28.25
N VAL A 87 -36.40 -66.53 27.99
CA VAL A 87 -36.57 -65.97 26.63
C VAL A 87 -35.33 -65.16 26.24
N ILE A 88 -34.76 -64.41 27.18
CA ILE A 88 -33.52 -63.67 27.00
C ILE A 88 -32.37 -64.62 26.66
N ASP A 89 -32.21 -65.76 27.34
CA ASP A 89 -31.11 -66.70 27.02
C ASP A 89 -31.24 -67.31 25.61
N MET A 90 -32.46 -67.63 25.16
CA MET A 90 -32.69 -68.13 23.80
C MET A 90 -32.44 -67.04 22.75
N VAL A 91 -32.92 -65.83 23.00
CA VAL A 91 -32.67 -64.66 22.13
C VAL A 91 -31.18 -64.32 22.11
N LEU A 92 -30.45 -64.46 23.22
CA LEU A 92 -29.01 -64.21 23.28
C LEU A 92 -28.24 -65.21 22.43
N ARG A 93 -28.63 -66.49 22.41
CA ARG A 93 -27.96 -67.53 21.59
C ARG A 93 -28.19 -67.29 20.10
N VAL A 94 -29.43 -66.98 19.70
CA VAL A 94 -29.74 -66.65 18.31
C VAL A 94 -29.06 -65.34 17.89
N ALA A 95 -29.05 -64.34 18.76
CA ALA A 95 -28.34 -63.08 18.54
C ALA A 95 -26.82 -63.30 18.47
N ALA A 96 -26.23 -64.18 19.28
CA ALA A 96 -24.81 -64.50 19.22
C ALA A 96 -24.42 -65.18 17.90
N ILE A 97 -25.28 -66.07 17.37
CA ILE A 97 -25.07 -66.69 16.06
C ILE A 97 -25.19 -65.63 14.95
N PHE A 98 -26.22 -64.78 14.99
CA PHE A 98 -26.35 -63.68 14.02
C PHE A 98 -25.20 -62.67 14.12
N PHE A 99 -24.70 -62.39 15.32
CA PHE A 99 -23.57 -61.50 15.56
C PHE A 99 -22.26 -62.12 15.07
N LEU A 100 -22.07 -63.44 15.22
CA LEU A 100 -20.95 -64.17 14.64
C LEU A 100 -21.00 -64.17 13.11
N ILE A 101 -22.19 -64.41 12.53
CA ILE A 101 -22.40 -64.32 11.08
C ILE A 101 -22.12 -62.90 10.61
N ALA A 102 -22.64 -61.88 11.29
CA ALA A 102 -22.41 -60.47 10.99
C ALA A 102 -20.94 -60.05 11.13
N LEU A 103 -20.20 -60.58 12.12
CA LEU A 103 -18.77 -60.35 12.28
C LEU A 103 -17.93 -61.04 11.19
N LEU A 104 -18.36 -62.22 10.73
CA LEU A 104 -17.73 -62.94 9.62
C LEU A 104 -18.03 -62.29 8.27
N SER A 105 -19.26 -61.83 8.03
CA SER A 105 -19.65 -61.13 6.80
C SER A 105 -19.21 -59.67 6.78
N GLY A 106 -19.05 -59.02 7.93
CA GLY A 106 -18.65 -57.61 8.07
C GLY A 106 -17.21 -57.31 7.64
N LYS A 107 -16.34 -58.32 7.51
CA LYS A 107 -14.96 -58.13 7.03
C LYS A 107 -14.85 -57.92 5.51
N ILE A 108 -15.92 -58.15 4.74
CA ILE A 108 -15.82 -58.14 3.27
C ILE A 108 -16.16 -56.76 2.67
N GLN A 109 -16.88 -55.88 3.39
CA GLN A 109 -17.24 -54.54 2.89
C GLN A 109 -16.40 -53.39 3.47
N PHE A 110 -15.74 -53.57 4.62
CA PHE A 110 -14.95 -52.52 5.28
C PHE A 110 -13.65 -52.16 4.54
N SER A 111 -13.07 -53.06 3.74
CA SER A 111 -11.88 -52.77 2.94
C SER A 111 -12.17 -51.83 1.76
N SER A 112 -13.40 -51.82 1.25
CA SER A 112 -13.80 -50.95 0.13
C SER A 112 -14.03 -49.49 0.55
N GLN A 113 -14.33 -49.26 1.82
CA GLN A 113 -14.61 -47.93 2.36
C GLN A 113 -13.33 -47.24 2.88
N ALA A 114 -12.39 -48.01 3.46
CA ALA A 114 -11.06 -47.52 3.84
C ALA A 114 -10.25 -46.98 2.65
N GLY A 115 -10.41 -47.54 1.44
CA GLY A 115 -9.74 -47.04 0.24
C GLY A 115 -10.22 -45.67 -0.24
N LYS A 116 -11.50 -45.32 0.00
CA LYS A 116 -12.07 -44.02 -0.40
C LYS A 116 -11.56 -42.87 0.47
N GLU A 117 -11.41 -43.10 1.78
CA GLU A 117 -10.88 -42.09 2.69
C GLU A 117 -9.42 -41.74 2.36
N VAL A 118 -8.59 -42.75 2.04
CA VAL A 118 -7.19 -42.52 1.64
C VAL A 118 -7.08 -41.71 0.35
N GLN A 119 -7.96 -41.95 -0.64
CA GLN A 119 -7.98 -41.17 -1.88
C GLN A 119 -8.39 -39.70 -1.64
N ILE A 120 -9.36 -39.45 -0.77
CA ILE A 120 -9.77 -38.08 -0.42
C ILE A 120 -8.62 -37.33 0.27
N LEU A 121 -7.93 -37.98 1.21
CA LEU A 121 -6.78 -37.38 1.90
C LEU A 121 -5.63 -37.07 0.93
N GLN A 122 -5.33 -37.98 0.00
CA GLN A 122 -4.32 -37.72 -1.04
C GLN A 122 -4.70 -36.57 -1.96
N ALA A 123 -5.97 -36.47 -2.34
CA ALA A 123 -6.47 -35.35 -3.16
C ALA A 123 -6.35 -34.01 -2.41
N ILE A 124 -6.70 -33.97 -1.12
CA ILE A 124 -6.54 -32.79 -0.27
C ILE A 124 -5.06 -32.41 -0.15
N GLN A 125 -4.17 -33.37 0.08
CA GLN A 125 -2.73 -33.12 0.18
C GLN A 125 -2.17 -32.58 -1.14
N LYS A 126 -2.56 -33.15 -2.28
CA LYS A 126 -2.15 -32.66 -3.61
C LYS A 126 -2.66 -31.24 -3.87
N GLN A 127 -3.91 -30.95 -3.51
CA GLN A 127 -4.48 -29.61 -3.63
C GLN A 127 -3.74 -28.62 -2.72
N ALA A 128 -3.41 -29.00 -1.50
CA ALA A 128 -2.64 -28.17 -0.58
C ALA A 128 -1.24 -27.86 -1.12
N GLN A 129 -0.57 -28.85 -1.73
CA GLN A 129 0.72 -28.65 -2.40
C GLN A 129 0.62 -27.69 -3.58
N GLN A 130 -0.43 -27.81 -4.40
CA GLN A 130 -0.67 -26.89 -5.53
C GLN A 130 -0.94 -25.47 -5.05
N ASN A 131 -1.80 -25.30 -4.04
CA ASN A 131 -2.07 -23.99 -3.44
C ASN A 131 -0.79 -23.39 -2.84
N HIS A 132 0.04 -24.20 -2.19
CA HIS A 132 1.33 -23.75 -1.65
C HIS A 132 2.28 -23.27 -2.74
N GLN A 133 2.41 -24.00 -3.85
CA GLN A 133 3.20 -23.58 -5.00
C GLN A 133 2.69 -22.27 -5.62
N MET A 134 1.37 -22.10 -5.72
CA MET A 134 0.76 -20.86 -6.20
C MET A 134 1.08 -19.67 -5.28
N ILE A 135 1.00 -19.86 -3.96
CA ILE A 135 1.37 -18.82 -2.98
C ILE A 135 2.84 -18.42 -3.14
N LEU A 136 3.75 -19.39 -3.28
CA LEU A 136 5.17 -19.10 -3.50
C LEU A 136 5.41 -18.33 -4.80
N GLN A 137 4.73 -18.68 -5.89
CA GLN A 137 4.82 -17.93 -7.15
C GLN A 137 4.33 -16.48 -7.01
N LEU A 138 3.23 -16.26 -6.30
CA LEU A 138 2.72 -14.92 -6.01
C LEU A 138 3.71 -14.10 -5.18
N GLN A 139 4.36 -14.72 -4.18
CA GLN A 139 5.40 -14.05 -3.39
C GLN A 139 6.61 -13.65 -4.25
N ILE A 140 7.06 -14.52 -5.15
CA ILE A 140 8.15 -14.21 -6.08
C ILE A 140 7.76 -13.05 -7.01
N GLN A 141 6.54 -13.05 -7.55
CA GLN A 141 6.05 -11.95 -8.39
C GLN A 141 5.98 -10.62 -7.63
N GLN A 142 5.51 -10.63 -6.38
CA GLN A 142 5.48 -9.42 -5.55
C GLN A 142 6.89 -8.90 -5.26
N GLN A 143 7.85 -9.78 -4.96
CA GLN A 143 9.24 -9.39 -4.74
C GLN A 143 9.88 -8.81 -6.01
N ALA A 144 9.67 -9.44 -7.16
CA ALA A 144 10.16 -8.95 -8.44
C ALA A 144 9.58 -7.57 -8.78
N PHE A 145 8.28 -7.38 -8.53
CA PHE A 145 7.61 -6.08 -8.70
C PHE A 145 8.23 -5.00 -7.80
N TYR A 146 8.44 -5.31 -6.52
CA TYR A 146 9.04 -4.37 -5.57
C TYR A 146 10.46 -3.97 -5.98
N GLN A 147 11.29 -4.94 -6.40
CA GLN A 147 12.64 -4.66 -6.91
C GLN A 147 12.61 -3.82 -8.19
N SER A 148 11.71 -4.14 -9.13
CA SER A 148 11.53 -3.34 -10.36
C SER A 148 11.13 -1.90 -10.04
N TRP A 149 10.20 -1.71 -9.10
CA TRP A 149 9.78 -0.39 -8.64
C TRP A 149 10.94 0.39 -8.01
N GLN A 150 11.72 -0.25 -7.13
CA GLN A 150 12.91 0.38 -6.54
C GLN A 150 13.92 0.80 -7.62
N ASN A 151 14.23 -0.08 -8.57
CA ASN A 151 15.16 0.24 -9.67
C ASN A 151 14.65 1.39 -10.54
N TRP A 152 13.34 1.42 -10.83
CA TRP A 152 12.72 2.51 -11.57
C TRP A 152 12.84 3.85 -10.81
N THR A 153 12.53 3.88 -9.52
CA THR A 153 12.67 5.11 -8.71
C THR A 153 14.13 5.59 -8.62
N ALA A 154 15.08 4.67 -8.44
CA ALA A 154 16.50 5.00 -8.41
C ALA A 154 16.98 5.58 -9.75
N SER A 155 16.51 5.02 -10.87
CA SER A 155 16.79 5.53 -12.21
C SER A 155 16.25 6.96 -12.41
N HIS A 156 15.02 7.22 -11.98
CA HIS A 156 14.44 8.56 -12.03
C HIS A 156 15.23 9.57 -11.20
N GLN A 157 15.61 9.23 -9.97
CA GLN A 157 16.45 10.10 -9.14
C GLN A 157 17.81 10.37 -9.78
N MET A 158 18.40 9.39 -10.45
CA MET A 158 19.65 9.57 -11.18
C MET A 158 19.49 10.52 -12.36
N GLN A 159 18.40 10.40 -13.12
CA GLN A 159 18.08 11.31 -14.23
C GLN A 159 17.86 12.74 -13.74
N GLU A 160 17.12 12.93 -12.64
CA GLU A 160 16.92 14.26 -12.06
C GLU A 160 18.24 14.90 -11.62
N ARG A 161 19.10 14.15 -10.93
CA ARG A 161 20.44 14.63 -10.54
C ARG A 161 21.29 15.00 -11.74
N PHE A 162 21.24 14.18 -12.80
CA PHE A 162 21.93 14.47 -14.04
C PHE A 162 21.44 15.78 -14.68
N LEU A 163 20.13 15.94 -14.83
CA LEU A 163 19.53 17.16 -15.40
C LEU A 163 19.88 18.40 -14.57
N LEU A 164 19.78 18.32 -13.24
CA LEU A 164 20.16 19.42 -12.34
C LEU A 164 21.65 19.77 -12.48
N SER A 165 22.52 18.77 -12.63
CA SER A 165 23.95 19.01 -12.83
C SER A 165 24.23 19.72 -14.16
N GLU A 166 23.52 19.37 -15.22
CA GLU A 166 23.69 20.01 -16.53
C GLU A 166 23.13 21.44 -16.55
N ILE A 167 21.98 21.67 -15.90
CA ILE A 167 21.42 23.02 -15.71
C ILE A 167 22.42 23.90 -14.93
N ASN A 168 23.00 23.38 -13.85
CA ASN A 168 23.99 24.12 -13.07
C ASN A 168 25.24 24.42 -13.90
N ARG A 169 25.74 23.46 -14.69
CA ARG A 169 26.88 23.66 -15.59
C ARG A 169 26.62 24.75 -16.62
N LEU A 170 25.44 24.74 -17.25
CA LEU A 170 25.02 25.77 -18.19
C LEU A 170 24.86 27.15 -17.52
N HIS A 171 24.34 27.18 -16.29
CA HIS A 171 24.24 28.42 -15.52
C HIS A 171 25.62 29.03 -15.26
N TYR A 172 26.59 28.21 -14.81
CA TYR A 172 27.95 28.67 -14.57
C TYR A 172 28.64 29.14 -15.85
N SER A 173 28.48 28.43 -16.98
CA SER A 173 29.09 28.86 -18.24
C SER A 173 28.49 30.18 -18.74
N LEU A 174 27.18 30.36 -18.61
CA LEU A 174 26.51 31.61 -18.95
C LEU A 174 27.03 32.77 -18.07
N GLN A 175 27.14 32.55 -16.76
CA GLN A 175 27.66 33.55 -15.83
C GLN A 175 29.11 33.92 -16.17
N GLN A 176 29.95 32.94 -16.52
CA GLN A 176 31.32 33.19 -16.94
C GLN A 176 31.38 34.02 -18.23
N HIS A 177 30.54 33.72 -19.23
CA HIS A 177 30.43 34.52 -20.45
C HIS A 177 29.96 35.96 -20.16
N GLN A 178 29.00 36.15 -19.26
CA GLN A 178 28.55 37.47 -18.84
C GLN A 178 29.68 38.28 -18.20
N GLN A 179 30.46 37.67 -17.30
CA GLN A 179 31.62 38.32 -16.68
C GLN A 179 32.68 38.69 -17.72
N GLN A 180 32.97 37.79 -18.66
CA GLN A 180 33.92 38.06 -19.75
C GLN A 180 33.44 39.23 -20.62
N ASN A 181 32.16 39.27 -20.98
CA ASN A 181 31.59 40.36 -21.77
C ASN A 181 31.62 41.70 -21.02
N GLN A 182 31.31 41.69 -19.72
CA GLN A 182 31.43 42.88 -18.87
C GLN A 182 32.88 43.40 -18.80
N TYR A 183 33.85 42.49 -18.66
CA TYR A 183 35.27 42.84 -18.68
C TYR A 183 35.70 43.46 -20.02
N LEU A 184 35.30 42.86 -21.15
CA LEU A 184 35.60 43.39 -22.48
C LEU A 184 34.96 44.76 -22.70
N LEU A 185 33.72 44.95 -22.26
CA LEU A 185 33.01 46.24 -22.35
C LEU A 185 33.73 47.31 -21.52
N ALA A 186 34.12 47.00 -20.28
CA ALA A 186 34.86 47.92 -19.42
C ALA A 186 36.20 48.33 -20.07
N ARG A 187 36.94 47.37 -20.64
CA ARG A 187 38.20 47.63 -21.34
C ARG A 187 38.00 48.49 -22.59
N PHE A 188 36.93 48.24 -23.35
CA PHE A 188 36.58 49.05 -24.51
C PHE A 188 36.26 50.50 -24.12
N LEU A 189 35.48 50.70 -23.06
CA LEU A 189 35.17 52.05 -22.55
C LEU A 189 36.42 52.80 -22.10
N GLN A 190 37.34 52.13 -21.40
CA GLN A 190 38.63 52.71 -21.02
C GLN A 190 39.44 53.15 -22.24
N TYR A 191 39.50 52.32 -23.29
CA TYR A 191 40.19 52.64 -24.52
C TYR A 191 39.57 53.88 -25.20
N VAL A 192 38.25 53.92 -25.35
CA VAL A 192 37.54 55.07 -25.92
C VAL A 192 37.78 56.35 -25.12
N GLN A 193 37.77 56.25 -23.78
CA GLN A 193 38.06 57.40 -22.91
C GLN A 193 39.49 57.92 -23.09
N ALA A 194 40.48 57.03 -23.15
CA ALA A 194 41.88 57.41 -23.37
C ALA A 194 42.09 58.07 -24.75
N GLU A 195 41.48 57.54 -25.80
CA GLU A 195 41.51 58.11 -27.15
C GLU A 195 40.87 59.52 -27.18
N ASN A 196 39.72 59.69 -26.52
CA ASN A 196 39.07 60.99 -26.41
C ASN A 196 39.92 62.01 -25.65
N GLN A 197 40.56 61.60 -24.55
CA GLN A 197 41.48 62.46 -23.79
C GLN A 197 42.70 62.87 -24.63
N TYR A 198 43.28 61.93 -25.37
CA TYR A 198 44.40 62.19 -26.27
C TYR A 198 44.03 63.21 -27.36
N ARG A 199 42.89 63.03 -28.03
CA ARG A 199 42.38 64.00 -29.04
C ARG A 199 42.12 65.38 -28.45
N ALA A 200 41.57 65.45 -27.24
CA ALA A 200 41.36 66.72 -26.55
C ALA A 200 42.70 67.43 -26.27
N GLN A 201 43.72 66.69 -25.81
CA GLN A 201 45.07 67.23 -25.60
C GLN A 201 45.72 67.71 -26.89
N GLN A 202 45.61 66.95 -27.99
CA GLN A 202 46.11 67.38 -29.30
C GLN A 202 45.43 68.67 -29.77
N THR A 203 44.10 68.77 -29.60
CA THR A 203 43.33 69.95 -29.98
C THR A 203 43.75 71.18 -29.16
N LEU A 204 43.93 71.02 -27.84
CA LEU A 204 44.42 72.08 -26.96
C LEU A 204 45.83 72.53 -27.35
N HIS A 205 46.73 71.58 -27.64
CA HIS A 205 48.09 71.89 -28.07
C HIS A 205 48.10 72.65 -29.40
N TRP A 206 47.31 72.21 -30.38
CA TRP A 206 47.17 72.91 -31.66
C TRP A 206 46.66 74.36 -31.47
N LEU A 207 45.63 74.56 -30.65
CA LEU A 207 45.11 75.90 -30.32
C LEU A 207 46.16 76.81 -29.67
N GLN A 208 46.97 76.27 -28.76
CA GLN A 208 48.06 77.01 -28.12
C GLN A 208 49.12 77.47 -29.14
N THR A 209 49.51 76.59 -30.07
CA THR A 209 50.47 76.92 -31.13
C THR A 209 49.93 78.02 -32.04
N VAL A 210 48.67 77.93 -32.47
CA VAL A 210 48.03 78.96 -33.32
C VAL A 210 47.94 80.31 -32.61
N LEU A 211 47.60 80.34 -31.32
CA LEU A 211 47.55 81.58 -30.54
C LEU A 211 48.92 82.24 -30.41
N GLN A 212 49.99 81.45 -30.21
CA GLN A 212 51.36 81.97 -30.12
C GLN A 212 51.83 82.60 -31.44
N GLU A 213 51.43 82.05 -32.59
CA GLU A 213 51.74 82.60 -33.90
C GLU A 213 51.05 83.94 -34.16
N GLN A 214 49.81 84.15 -33.68
CA GLN A 214 49.10 85.42 -33.85
C GLN A 214 49.65 86.56 -32.98
N THR A 215 50.36 86.24 -31.90
CA THR A 215 50.96 87.25 -30.99
C THR A 215 52.35 87.71 -31.38
N LYS A 216 52.94 87.15 -32.45
CA LYS A 216 54.24 87.55 -33.00
C LYS A 216 54.06 88.52 -34.16
#